data_AF-T1A3B9-F1
#
_entry.id   AF-T1A3B9-F1
#
_cell.length_a   1.000
_cell.length_b   1.000
_cell.length_c   1.000
_cell.angle_alpha   90.00
_cell.angle_beta   90.00
_cell.angle_gamma   90.00
#
_symmetry.space_group_name_H-M   'P 1'
#
loop_
_entity.id
_entity.type
_entity.pdbx_description
1 polymer ?
#
loop_
_entity_poly.entity_id
_entity_poly.type
_entity_poly.pdbx_seq_one_letter_code
_entity_poly.pdbx_strand_id
1 'polypeptide(L)'
;MRYGERERFGHLVNALVHDHYLVAPIAIGRDHHDTGSVASPFRETEAMRDGSDAIADWPILNALLNVASGASWVAVHHGGGVGIGNSIHA
;
A
#
# COMPACT_ATOMS: atom_id res chain seq x y z
N MET A 1 6.58 -9.49 2.48
CA MET A 1 5.56 -10.53 2.20
C MET A 1 4.88 -10.23 0.88
N ARG A 2 4.58 -11.26 0.09
CA ARG A 2 3.93 -11.18 -1.23
C ARG A 2 2.42 -11.37 -1.12
N TYR A 3 1.72 -11.35 -2.25
CA TYR A 3 0.29 -11.65 -2.35
C TYR A 3 -0.04 -13.01 -1.69
N GLY A 4 -1.18 -13.09 -1.00
CA GLY A 4 -1.63 -14.26 -0.22
C GLY A 4 -0.88 -14.49 1.10
N GLU A 5 0.43 -14.17 1.18
CA GLU A 5 1.17 -14.27 2.45
C GLU A 5 0.72 -13.22 3.46
N ARG A 6 0.45 -11.99 2.98
CA ARG A 6 -0.01 -10.88 3.84
C ARG A 6 -1.36 -11.18 4.49
N GLU A 7 -2.29 -11.77 3.74
CA GLU A 7 -3.60 -12.21 4.23
C GLU A 7 -3.44 -13.29 5.31
N ARG A 8 -2.68 -14.35 5.02
CA ARG A 8 -2.40 -15.42 5.99
C ARG A 8 -1.78 -14.87 7.27
N PHE A 9 -0.81 -13.97 7.15
CA PHE A 9 -0.18 -13.33 8.30
C PHE A 9 -1.18 -12.48 9.10
N GLY A 10 -2.01 -11.68 8.44
CA GLY A 10 -3.04 -10.86 9.09
C GLY A 10 -4.03 -11.70 9.88
N HIS A 11 -4.52 -12.80 9.31
CA HIS A 11 -5.41 -13.73 10.01
C HIS A 11 -4.73 -14.41 11.21
N LEU A 12 -3.47 -14.82 11.06
CA LEU A 12 -2.71 -15.39 12.17
C LEU A 12 -2.56 -14.39 13.32
N VAL A 13 -2.16 -13.15 13.04
CA VAL A 13 -2.05 -12.09 14.06
C VAL A 13 -3.39 -11.86 14.74
N ASN A 14 -4.49 -11.78 13.98
CA ASN A 14 -5.81 -11.59 14.55
C ASN A 14 -6.25 -12.75 15.46
N ALA A 15 -5.94 -14.00 15.09
CA ALA A 15 -6.19 -15.16 15.93
C ALA A 15 -5.39 -15.10 17.24
N LEU A 16 -4.12 -14.69 17.19
CA LEU A 16 -3.29 -14.54 18.39
C LEU A 16 -3.78 -13.42 19.33
N VAL A 17 -4.38 -12.35 18.78
CA VAL A 17 -5.06 -11.31 19.58
C VAL A 17 -6.34 -11.87 20.22
N HIS A 18 -7.16 -12.58 19.43
CA HIS A 18 -8.39 -13.22 19.91
C HIS A 18 -8.13 -14.21 21.04
N ASP A 19 -7.09 -15.05 20.89
CA ASP A 19 -6.72 -16.09 21.85
C ASP A 19 -5.89 -15.54 23.04
N HIS A 20 -5.72 -14.22 23.13
CA HIS A 20 -4.97 -13.53 24.18
C HIS A 20 -3.49 -13.90 24.29
N TYR A 21 -2.91 -14.53 23.26
CA TYR A 21 -1.44 -14.67 23.13
C TYR A 21 -0.77 -13.31 22.89
N LEU A 22 -1.46 -12.41 22.19
CA LEU A 22 -1.13 -10.99 22.10
C LEU A 22 -2.09 -10.20 22.99
N VAL A 23 -1.53 -9.34 23.83
CA VAL A 23 -2.29 -8.64 24.90
C VAL A 23 -3.11 -7.45 24.42
N ALA A 24 -2.94 -7.02 23.17
CA ALA A 24 -3.62 -5.86 22.60
C ALA A 24 -3.76 -6.00 21.08
N PRO A 25 -4.70 -5.25 20.45
CA PRO A 25 -4.83 -5.19 19.00
C PRO A 25 -3.54 -4.69 18.32
N ILE A 26 -3.29 -5.22 17.12
CA ILE A 26 -2.10 -4.88 16.32
C ILE A 26 -2.53 -4.14 15.04
N ALA A 27 -1.94 -2.97 14.82
CA ALA A 27 -2.06 -2.25 13.56
C ALA A 27 -1.21 -2.92 12.47
N ILE A 28 -1.80 -3.20 11.32
CA ILE A 28 -1.09 -3.68 10.13
C ILE A 28 -1.15 -2.58 9.07
N GLY A 29 0.03 -2.18 8.60
CA GLY A 29 0.18 -1.17 7.56
C GLY A 29 1.38 -1.47 6.67
N ARG A 30 1.76 -0.48 5.87
CA ARG A 30 2.92 -0.49 4.97
C ARG A 30 3.37 0.95 4.70
N ASP A 31 4.54 1.10 4.10
CA ASP A 31 4.88 2.32 3.41
C ASP A 31 4.04 2.46 2.11
N HIS A 32 4.01 3.66 1.55
CA HIS A 32 3.39 3.97 0.26
C HIS A 32 4.22 3.45 -0.92
N HIS A 33 5.50 3.12 -0.71
CA HIS A 33 6.29 2.32 -1.65
C HIS A 33 5.87 0.85 -1.55
N ASP A 34 4.96 0.44 -2.42
CA ASP A 34 4.58 -0.97 -2.60
C ASP A 34 4.15 -1.21 -4.06
N THR A 35 4.10 -2.49 -4.44
CA THR A 35 3.93 -2.98 -5.82
C THR A 35 2.78 -2.39 -6.63
N GLY A 36 1.76 -1.81 -6.00
CA GLY A 36 0.61 -1.22 -6.69
C GLY A 36 0.11 0.07 -6.06
N SER A 37 0.90 0.74 -5.24
CA SER A 37 0.45 1.91 -4.46
C SER A 37 1.18 3.21 -4.79
N VAL A 38 2.02 3.24 -5.83
CA VAL A 38 2.81 4.43 -6.20
C VAL A 38 2.98 4.54 -7.72
N ALA A 39 2.87 5.77 -8.22
CA ALA A 39 3.39 6.20 -9.51
C ALA A 39 4.47 7.26 -9.24
N SER A 40 5.69 7.02 -9.70
CA SER A 40 6.91 7.79 -9.39
C SER A 40 7.96 7.53 -10.48
N PRO A 41 7.92 8.28 -11.60
CA PRO A 41 8.72 8.00 -12.80
C PRO A 41 10.24 8.08 -12.63
N PHE A 42 10.70 8.70 -11.54
CA PHE A 42 12.12 8.85 -11.22
C PHE A 42 12.57 7.93 -10.08
N ARG A 43 11.74 6.93 -9.74
CA ARG A 43 12.02 5.94 -8.69
C ARG A 43 11.23 4.65 -8.91
N GLU A 44 10.05 4.47 -8.31
CA GLU A 44 9.37 3.16 -8.27
C GLU A 44 8.80 2.68 -9.61
N THR A 45 8.40 3.59 -10.48
CA THR A 45 7.86 3.26 -11.80
C THR A 45 8.79 3.72 -12.92
N GLU A 46 10.08 3.90 -12.62
CA GLU A 46 11.08 4.27 -13.62
C GLU A 46 11.29 3.12 -14.63
N ALA A 47 11.26 3.47 -15.92
CA ALA A 47 11.52 2.58 -17.04
C ALA A 47 10.64 1.33 -17.06
N MET A 48 9.33 1.50 -16.83
CA MET A 48 8.37 0.44 -17.04
C MET A 48 8.48 -0.05 -18.49
N ARG A 49 8.42 -1.37 -18.69
CA ARG A 49 8.71 -2.00 -19.99
C ARG A 49 7.82 -1.54 -21.13
N ASP A 50 6.63 -1.03 -20.79
CA ASP A 50 5.61 -0.51 -21.70
C ASP A 50 5.56 1.03 -21.73
N GLY A 51 6.47 1.71 -21.03
CA GLY A 51 6.52 3.16 -20.93
C GLY A 51 5.42 3.78 -20.06
N SER A 52 4.79 2.98 -19.18
CA SER A 52 3.68 3.43 -18.33
C SER A 52 4.11 4.25 -17.10
N ASP A 53 5.35 4.71 -17.04
CA ASP A 53 6.02 5.26 -15.85
C ASP A 53 5.18 6.31 -15.11
N ALA A 54 4.53 7.22 -15.85
CA ALA A 54 3.79 8.35 -15.31
C ALA A 54 2.27 8.09 -15.14
N ILE A 55 1.78 6.88 -15.37
CA ILE A 55 0.35 6.57 -15.18
C ILE A 55 0.02 6.53 -13.68
N ALA A 56 -0.66 7.57 -13.21
CA ALA A 56 -1.02 7.74 -11.80
C ALA A 56 -2.40 7.17 -11.43
N ASP A 57 -3.10 6.49 -12.33
CA ASP A 57 -4.41 5.89 -12.04
C ASP A 57 -4.31 4.78 -10.98
N TRP A 58 -3.23 3.98 -11.02
CA TRP A 58 -3.01 2.83 -10.15
C TRP A 58 -2.98 3.15 -8.64
N PRO A 59 -2.20 4.13 -8.15
CA PRO A 59 -2.24 4.51 -6.73
C PRO A 59 -3.61 5.06 -6.30
N ILE A 60 -4.36 5.73 -7.20
CA ILE A 60 -5.72 6.19 -6.90
C ILE A 60 -6.68 4.99 -6.76
N LEU A 61 -6.60 4.02 -7.68
CA LEU A 61 -7.37 2.77 -7.58
C LEU A 61 -6.97 1.96 -6.34
N ASN A 62 -5.70 1.95 -5.95
CA ASN A 62 -5.24 1.32 -4.71
C ASN A 62 -5.96 1.90 -3.49
N ALA A 63 -6.00 3.23 -3.37
CA ALA A 63 -6.70 3.91 -2.29
C ALA A 63 -8.20 3.58 -2.30
N LEU A 64 -8.86 3.74 -3.44
CA LEU A 64 -10.30 3.49 -3.58
C LEU A 64 -10.65 2.03 -3.25
N LEU A 65 -9.85 1.07 -3.71
CA LEU A 65 -10.05 -0.34 -3.42
C LEU A 65 -9.83 -0.68 -1.95
N ASN A 66 -8.82 -0.09 -1.30
CA ASN A 66 -8.61 -0.28 0.14
C ASN A 66 -9.74 0.31 0.98
N VAL A 67 -10.30 1.46 0.57
CA VAL A 67 -11.52 2.03 1.19
C VAL A 67 -12.69 1.06 1.03
N ALA A 68 -12.95 0.60 -0.20
CA ALA A 68 -14.05 -0.33 -0.49
C ALA A 68 -13.89 -1.69 0.20
N SER A 69 -12.64 -2.12 0.42
CA SER A 69 -12.31 -3.40 1.07
C SER A 69 -12.29 -3.32 2.61
N GLY A 70 -12.52 -2.14 3.19
CA GLY A 70 -12.67 -1.98 4.64
C GLY A 70 -11.37 -1.79 5.43
N ALA A 71 -10.33 -1.20 4.83
CA ALA A 71 -9.15 -0.79 5.58
C ALA A 71 -9.51 0.24 6.68
N SER A 72 -8.88 0.13 7.86
CA SER A 72 -9.17 1.00 9.01
C SER A 72 -8.86 2.48 8.75
N TRP A 73 -7.88 2.78 7.91
CA TRP A 73 -7.61 4.11 7.36
C TRP A 73 -6.94 3.98 5.99
N VAL A 74 -7.13 4.99 5.15
CA VAL A 74 -6.53 5.09 3.82
C VAL A 74 -6.06 6.53 3.61
N ALA A 75 -4.90 6.70 2.95
CA ALA A 75 -4.33 8.00 2.64
C ALA A 75 -3.95 8.08 1.16
N VAL A 76 -4.06 9.28 0.58
CA VAL A 76 -3.52 9.59 -0.76
C VAL A 76 -2.62 10.79 -0.59
N HIS A 77 -1.37 10.66 -1.01
CA HIS A 77 -0.34 11.68 -0.86
C HIS A 77 0.35 11.99 -2.19
N HIS A 78 0.98 13.16 -2.21
CA HIS A 78 1.71 13.69 -3.35
C HIS A 78 3.15 14.02 -2.95
N GLY A 79 4.10 13.68 -3.83
CA GLY A 79 5.49 14.11 -3.76
C GLY A 79 6.34 13.46 -2.67
N GLY A 80 5.85 12.40 -2.03
CA GLY A 80 6.63 11.63 -1.06
C GLY A 80 7.87 11.03 -1.73
N GLY A 81 9.02 11.17 -1.07
CA GLY A 81 10.30 10.62 -1.52
C GLY A 81 11.02 11.41 -2.61
N VAL A 82 10.32 11.82 -3.67
CA VAL A 82 10.90 12.46 -4.88
C VAL A 82 10.52 13.94 -5.06
N GLY A 83 9.80 14.51 -4.10
CA GLY A 83 9.42 15.93 -4.09
C GLY A 83 8.14 16.25 -4.86
N ILE A 84 7.65 17.47 -4.66
CA ILE A 84 6.42 17.99 -5.28
C ILE A 84 6.52 17.87 -6.81
N GLY A 85 5.45 17.38 -7.42
CA GLY A 85 5.31 17.17 -8.86
C GLY A 85 5.66 15.76 -9.34
N ASN A 86 6.38 14.98 -8.53
CA ASN A 86 7.10 13.80 -9.04
C ASN A 86 6.50 12.44 -8.63
N SER A 87 5.55 12.39 -7.71
CA SER A 87 4.89 11.13 -7.32
C SER A 87 3.45 11.32 -6.83
N ILE A 88 2.64 10.28 -7.04
CA ILE A 88 1.30 10.11 -6.46
C ILE A 88 1.25 8.71 -5.84
N HIS A 89 0.82 8.60 -4.59
CA HIS A 89 0.86 7.31 -3.89
C HIS A 89 -0.16 7.20 -2.77
N ALA A 90 -0.46 5.95 -2.39
CA ALA A 90 -1.47 5.56 -1.41
C ALA A 90 -0.98 4.43 -0.49
#